data_AF-A0AAN0NEZ0-F1
#
_entry.id   AF-A0AAN0NEZ0-F1
#
_cell.length_a   1.000
_cell.length_b   1.000
_cell.length_c   1.000
_cell.angle_alpha   90.00
_cell.angle_beta   90.00
_cell.angle_gamma   90.00
#
_symmetry.space_group_name_H-M   'P 1'
#
loop_
_entity.id
_entity.type
_entity.pdbx_description
1 polymer ?
#
loop_
_entity_poly.entity_id
_entity_poly.type
_entity_poly.pdbx_seq_one_letter_code
_entity_poly.pdbx_strand_id
1 'polypeptide(L)'
;MSEKEEYVDKVSAIARLRFANPEDALREVAEQILAGNNDPLFRLMLASMIHPDRRPVSGRKLVLSGPKSRPPKARNRALEDFIELNADIHKVPHKIAIEEAMRKFSVSRTVVTDALALARGDRDAEYFAEYKTQVLDLAERGCQEYQPVWSPRK
;
A
#
# COMPACT_ATOMS: atom_id res chain seq x y z
N MET A 1 -20.46 17.83 -10.89
CA MET A 1 -19.90 17.04 -9.77
C MET A 1 -20.97 16.07 -9.34
N SER A 2 -20.63 14.79 -9.20
CA SER A 2 -21.60 13.74 -8.86
C SER A 2 -22.00 13.85 -7.39
N GLU A 3 -23.26 13.62 -7.02
CA GLU A 3 -23.74 13.64 -5.62
C GLU A 3 -22.90 12.76 -4.67
N LYS A 4 -22.26 11.72 -5.23
CA LYS A 4 -21.34 10.84 -4.48
C LYS A 4 -20.02 11.49 -4.12
N GLU A 5 -19.51 12.41 -4.94
CA GLU A 5 -18.26 13.14 -4.67
C GLU A 5 -18.46 14.18 -3.58
N GLU A 6 -19.61 14.87 -3.60
CA GLU A 6 -19.99 15.84 -2.57
C GLU A 6 -20.20 15.17 -1.19
N TYR A 7 -20.71 13.94 -1.17
CA TYR A 7 -20.91 13.16 0.06
C TYR A 7 -19.59 12.74 0.74
N VAL A 8 -18.56 12.38 -0.04
CA VAL A 8 -17.24 12.00 0.48
C VAL A 8 -16.52 13.22 1.09
N ASP A 9 -16.75 14.41 0.54
CA ASP A 9 -16.13 15.64 1.00
C ASP A 9 -16.66 16.07 2.38
N LYS A 10 -17.99 16.00 2.58
CA LYS A 10 -18.64 16.39 3.85
C LYS A 10 -18.28 15.47 5.03
N VAL A 11 -18.15 14.16 4.80
CA VAL A 11 -17.71 13.19 5.83
C VAL A 11 -16.23 13.40 6.18
N SER A 12 -15.41 13.77 5.20
CA SER A 12 -13.99 14.07 5.40
C SER A 12 -13.79 15.36 6.18
N ALA A 13 -14.63 16.37 5.97
CA ALA A 13 -14.63 17.62 6.72
C ALA A 13 -14.79 17.38 8.23
N ILE A 14 -15.82 16.63 8.64
CA ILE A 14 -16.08 16.32 10.07
C ILE A 14 -14.91 15.57 10.73
N ALA A 15 -14.21 14.72 9.97
CA ALA A 15 -13.06 13.97 10.49
C ALA A 15 -11.82 14.87 10.72
N ARG A 16 -11.65 15.96 9.95
CA ARG A 16 -10.57 16.94 10.13
C ARG A 16 -10.76 17.74 11.43
N LEU A 17 -12.00 18.03 11.80
CA LEU A 17 -12.35 18.78 13.01
C LEU A 17 -11.90 18.11 14.30
N ARG A 18 -11.75 16.78 14.29
CA ARG A 18 -11.28 16.02 15.45
C ARG A 18 -9.81 16.29 15.80
N PHE A 19 -9.03 16.79 14.84
CA PHE A 19 -7.60 17.09 15.00
C PHE A 19 -7.30 18.59 14.79
N ALA A 20 -8.32 19.41 14.56
CA ALA A 20 -8.21 20.86 14.44
C ALA A 20 -8.25 21.52 15.83
N ASN A 21 -7.81 22.78 15.89
CA ASN A 21 -8.01 23.62 17.06
C ASN A 21 -9.52 23.64 17.40
N PRO A 22 -9.94 23.39 18.66
CA PRO A 22 -11.35 23.29 19.04
C PRO A 22 -12.23 24.47 18.58
N GLU A 23 -11.68 25.68 18.52
CA GLU A 23 -12.41 26.86 18.04
C GLU A 23 -12.71 26.82 16.54
N ASP A 24 -11.74 26.37 15.74
CA ASP A 24 -11.90 26.21 14.29
C ASP A 24 -12.84 25.05 13.96
N ALA A 25 -12.77 23.98 14.75
CA ALA A 25 -13.69 22.85 14.66
C ALA A 25 -15.16 23.28 14.85
N LEU A 26 -15.43 24.13 15.85
CA LEU A 26 -16.76 24.65 16.12
C LEU A 26 -17.23 25.62 15.03
N ARG A 27 -16.33 26.42 14.45
CA ARG A 27 -16.65 27.34 13.35
C ARG A 27 -17.09 26.58 12.10
N GLU A 28 -16.42 25.49 11.74
CA GLU A 28 -16.78 24.67 10.57
C GLU A 28 -18.10 23.91 10.79
N VAL A 29 -18.37 23.42 12.01
CA VAL A 29 -19.69 22.85 12.36
C VAL A 29 -20.80 23.91 12.22
N ALA A 30 -20.57 25.12 12.71
CA ALA A 30 -21.54 26.22 12.64
C ALA A 30 -21.86 26.60 11.19
N GLU A 31 -20.85 26.67 10.32
CA GLU A 31 -21.03 26.90 8.88
C GLU A 31 -21.88 25.81 8.22
N GLN A 32 -21.65 24.53 8.53
CA GLN A 32 -22.46 23.43 7.99
C GLN A 32 -23.91 23.45 8.47
N ILE A 33 -24.17 23.89 9.71
CA ILE A 33 -25.54 24.06 10.24
C ILE A 33 -26.24 25.23 9.54
N LEU A 34 -25.57 26.38 9.40
CA LEU A 34 -26.12 27.55 8.73
C LEU A 34 -26.37 27.32 7.23
N ALA A 35 -25.55 26.47 6.59
CA ALA A 35 -25.75 26.00 5.23
C ALA A 35 -26.93 25.01 5.07
N GLY A 36 -27.63 24.65 6.16
CA GLY A 36 -28.82 23.80 6.12
C GLY A 36 -28.52 22.31 5.95
N ASN A 37 -27.32 21.84 6.34
CA ASN A 37 -26.96 20.43 6.22
C ASN A 37 -27.85 19.55 7.12
N ASN A 38 -28.77 18.82 6.49
CA ASN A 38 -29.73 17.94 7.15
C ASN A 38 -29.34 16.46 7.11
N ASP A 39 -28.08 16.15 6.80
CA ASP A 39 -27.58 14.78 6.76
C ASP A 39 -27.82 14.08 8.12
N PRO A 40 -28.59 12.96 8.16
CA PRO A 40 -28.79 12.17 9.37
C PRO A 40 -27.49 11.74 10.07
N LEU A 41 -26.41 11.53 9.32
CA LEU A 41 -25.12 11.12 9.84
C LEU A 41 -24.40 12.28 10.55
N PHE A 42 -24.43 13.48 9.97
CA PHE A 42 -23.89 14.70 10.58
C PHE A 42 -24.58 14.98 11.93
N ARG A 43 -25.92 14.90 11.95
CA ARG A 43 -26.71 15.07 13.19
C ARG A 43 -26.35 14.04 14.26
N LEU A 44 -26.15 12.79 13.88
CA LEU A 44 -25.77 11.71 14.80
C LEU A 44 -24.37 11.94 15.39
N MET A 45 -23.40 12.35 14.56
CA MET A 45 -22.05 12.66 15.01
C MET A 45 -22.03 13.89 15.94
N LEU A 46 -22.73 14.96 15.58
CA LEU A 46 -22.88 16.15 16.41
C LEU A 46 -23.51 15.82 17.77
N ALA A 47 -24.59 15.03 17.78
CA ALA A 47 -25.24 14.59 19.02
C ALA A 47 -24.29 13.76 19.91
N SER A 48 -23.44 12.92 19.30
CA SER A 48 -22.45 12.13 20.04
C SER A 48 -21.31 12.95 20.63
N MET A 49 -20.95 14.08 19.99
CA MET A 49 -19.96 15.02 20.52
C MET A 49 -20.51 15.85 21.69
N ILE A 50 -21.80 16.20 21.66
CA ILE A 50 -22.45 16.99 22.72
C ILE A 50 -22.81 16.11 23.93
N HIS A 51 -23.22 14.86 23.70
CA HIS A 51 -23.62 13.92 24.76
C HIS A 51 -22.85 12.59 24.65
N PRO A 52 -21.59 12.55 25.12
CA PRO A 52 -20.72 11.39 24.97
C PRO A 52 -21.22 10.13 25.69
N ASP A 53 -22.10 10.28 26.69
CA ASP A 53 -22.67 9.16 27.46
C ASP A 53 -23.77 8.39 26.70
N ARG A 54 -24.31 8.96 25.62
CA ARG A 54 -25.29 8.28 24.76
C ARG A 54 -24.56 7.58 23.61
N ARG A 55 -24.16 6.32 23.84
CA ARG A 55 -23.58 5.48 22.79
C ARG A 55 -24.56 5.27 21.63
N PRO A 56 -24.15 5.41 20.37
CA PRO A 56 -25.03 5.19 19.23
C PRO A 56 -25.47 3.71 19.12
N VAL A 57 -26.74 3.47 18.80
CA VAL A 57 -27.42 2.15 18.77
C VAL A 57 -27.08 1.32 17.51
N SER A 58 -26.15 1.78 16.67
CA SER A 58 -25.87 1.14 15.39
C SER A 58 -24.62 0.27 15.44
N GLY A 59 -24.79 -1.04 15.32
CA GLY A 59 -23.72 -2.05 15.22
C GLY A 59 -22.82 -1.94 13.97
N ARG A 60 -22.84 -0.80 13.26
CA ARG A 60 -21.90 -0.51 12.18
C ARG A 60 -20.61 0.06 12.76
N LYS A 61 -19.62 -0.81 12.99
CA LYS A 61 -18.23 -0.38 13.14
C LYS A 61 -17.74 0.20 11.81
N LEU A 62 -17.57 1.51 11.75
CA LEU A 62 -16.79 2.14 10.69
C LEU A 62 -15.32 1.73 10.88
N VAL A 63 -14.85 0.79 10.06
CA VAL A 63 -13.41 0.52 9.93
C VAL A 63 -12.85 1.60 9.01
N LEU A 64 -12.32 2.65 9.62
CA LEU A 64 -11.64 3.73 8.89
C LEU A 64 -10.30 3.20 8.36
N SER A 65 -10.22 2.98 7.04
CA SER A 65 -8.92 2.87 6.38
C SER A 65 -8.36 4.29 6.22
N GLY A 66 -7.64 4.78 7.23
CA GLY A 66 -6.82 5.98 7.04
C GLY A 66 -5.82 5.77 5.90
N PRO A 67 -5.33 6.85 5.25
CA PRO A 67 -4.20 6.72 4.34
C PRO A 67 -3.06 6.07 5.12
N LYS A 68 -2.69 4.85 4.72
CA LYS A 68 -1.55 4.13 5.28
C LYS A 68 -0.29 4.86 4.83
N SER A 69 0.01 5.99 5.45
CA SER A 69 1.36 6.57 5.44
C SER A 69 2.23 5.60 6.22
N ARG A 70 2.68 4.55 5.54
CA ARG A 70 3.79 3.74 6.01
C ARG A 70 5.04 4.58 5.76
N PRO A 71 5.95 4.71 6.74
CA PRO A 71 7.25 5.30 6.46
C PRO A 71 7.85 4.58 5.25
N PRO A 72 8.55 5.29 4.35
CA PRO A 72 9.15 4.66 3.17
C PRO A 72 10.01 3.50 3.66
N LYS A 73 9.60 2.27 3.32
CA LYS A 73 10.42 1.09 3.62
C LYS A 73 11.71 1.31 2.83
N ALA A 74 12.84 1.36 3.53
CA ALA A 74 14.14 1.34 2.87
C ALA A 74 14.17 0.17 1.88
N ARG A 75 14.38 0.48 0.60
CA ARG A 75 14.39 -0.51 -0.47
C ARG A 75 15.58 -1.43 -0.30
N ASN A 76 15.33 -2.73 -0.35
CA ASN A 76 16.37 -3.72 -0.34
C ASN A 76 16.68 -4.11 -1.80
N ARG A 77 17.53 -3.31 -2.46
CA ARG A 77 17.89 -3.54 -3.88
C ARG A 77 18.43 -4.95 -4.12
N ALA A 78 19.26 -5.46 -3.22
CA ALA A 78 19.80 -6.83 -3.35
C ALA A 78 18.71 -7.91 -3.34
N LEU A 79 17.63 -7.72 -2.57
CA LEU A 79 16.47 -8.62 -2.58
C LEU A 79 15.66 -8.46 -3.88
N GLU A 80 15.46 -7.24 -4.34
CA GLU A 80 14.76 -6.92 -5.60
C GLU A 80 15.48 -7.55 -6.81
N ASP A 81 16.80 -7.35 -6.90
CA ASP A 81 17.64 -7.91 -7.97
C ASP A 81 17.63 -9.45 -7.94
N PHE A 82 17.73 -10.05 -6.76
CA PHE A 82 17.72 -11.51 -6.60
C PHE A 82 16.40 -12.13 -7.04
N ILE A 83 15.26 -11.54 -6.65
CA ILE A 83 13.95 -12.08 -6.99
C ILE A 83 13.64 -11.84 -8.48
N GLU A 84 14.07 -10.72 -9.05
CA GLU A 84 13.94 -10.42 -10.47
C GLU A 84 14.76 -11.40 -11.33
N LEU A 85 16.02 -11.63 -10.95
CA LEU A 85 16.90 -12.58 -11.63
C LEU A 85 16.30 -13.98 -11.68
N ASN A 86 15.75 -14.46 -10.56
CA ASN A 86 15.23 -15.82 -10.51
C ASN A 86 13.82 -15.96 -11.10
N ALA A 87 12.90 -15.06 -10.76
CA ALA A 87 11.51 -15.19 -11.20
C ALA A 87 11.29 -14.68 -12.63
N ASP A 88 11.90 -13.55 -13.01
CA ASP A 88 11.59 -12.85 -14.25
C ASP A 88 12.60 -13.15 -15.37
N ILE A 89 13.91 -13.28 -15.05
CA ILE A 89 14.95 -13.60 -16.04
C ILE A 89 15.03 -15.12 -16.26
N HIS A 90 15.34 -15.90 -15.22
CA HIS A 90 15.52 -17.36 -15.30
C HIS A 90 14.22 -18.16 -15.29
N LYS A 91 13.07 -17.51 -15.07
CA LYS A 91 11.74 -18.15 -15.03
C LYS A 91 11.64 -19.32 -14.05
N VAL A 92 12.37 -19.26 -12.93
CA VAL A 92 12.25 -20.21 -11.83
C VAL A 92 10.82 -20.16 -11.28
N PRO A 93 10.20 -21.31 -10.92
CA PRO A 93 8.88 -21.31 -10.32
C PRO A 93 8.79 -20.36 -9.13
N HIS A 94 7.80 -19.46 -9.15
CA HIS A 94 7.65 -18.38 -8.17
C HIS A 94 7.74 -18.84 -6.71
N LYS A 95 7.17 -20.01 -6.41
CA LYS A 95 7.21 -20.59 -5.06
C LYS A 95 8.65 -20.83 -4.59
N ILE A 96 9.48 -21.42 -5.46
CA ILE A 96 10.89 -21.74 -5.16
C ILE A 96 11.71 -20.46 -5.04
N ALA A 97 11.55 -19.52 -5.98
CA ALA A 97 12.26 -18.25 -5.95
C ALA A 97 11.97 -17.44 -4.67
N ILE A 98 10.71 -17.44 -4.21
CA ILE A 98 10.30 -16.77 -2.96
C ILE A 98 10.86 -17.48 -1.73
N GLU A 99 10.77 -18.81 -1.65
CA GLU A 99 11.29 -19.59 -0.52
C GLU A 99 12.81 -19.40 -0.36
N GLU A 100 13.55 -19.37 -1.47
CA GLU A 100 14.99 -19.11 -1.47
C GLU A 100 15.33 -17.65 -1.09
N ALA A 101 14.56 -16.68 -1.58
CA ALA A 101 14.74 -15.29 -1.19
C ALA A 101 14.48 -15.07 0.31
N MET A 102 13.44 -15.70 0.85
CA MET A 102 13.15 -15.67 2.29
C MET A 102 14.33 -16.23 3.11
N ARG A 103 14.89 -17.36 2.66
CA ARG A 103 16.04 -18.01 3.31
C ARG A 103 17.30 -17.16 3.24
N LYS A 104 17.64 -16.62 2.06
CA LYS A 104 18.87 -15.85 1.83
C LYS A 104 18.88 -14.51 2.55
N PHE A 105 17.76 -13.79 2.55
CA PHE A 105 17.67 -12.45 3.11
C PHE A 105 17.04 -12.40 4.51
N SER A 106 16.63 -13.54 5.08
CA SER A 106 15.96 -13.63 6.38
C SER A 106 14.73 -12.72 6.49
N VAL A 107 13.92 -12.68 5.43
CA VAL A 107 12.73 -11.83 5.33
C VAL A 107 11.45 -12.64 5.21
N SER A 108 10.31 -12.05 5.57
CA SER A 108 9.01 -12.70 5.41
C SER A 108 8.56 -12.74 3.96
N ARG A 109 7.67 -13.69 3.63
CA ARG A 109 7.07 -13.84 2.29
C ARG A 109 6.48 -12.53 1.76
N THR A 110 5.80 -11.76 2.62
CA THR A 110 5.17 -10.49 2.26
C THR A 110 6.21 -9.45 1.81
N VAL A 111 7.38 -9.42 2.46
CA VAL A 111 8.47 -8.50 2.06
C VAL A 111 9.03 -8.88 0.68
N VAL A 112 9.17 -10.18 0.40
CA VAL A 112 9.62 -10.65 -0.92
C VAL A 112 8.60 -10.31 -2.02
N THR A 113 7.31 -10.49 -1.75
CA THR A 113 6.26 -10.14 -2.72
C THR A 113 6.16 -8.63 -2.96
N ASP A 114 6.31 -7.82 -1.89
CA ASP A 114 6.37 -6.37 -2.00
C ASP A 114 7.59 -5.94 -2.85
N ALA A 115 8.75 -6.55 -2.63
CA ALA A 115 9.98 -6.27 -3.39
C ALA A 115 9.84 -6.60 -4.88
N LEU A 116 9.25 -7.76 -5.23
CA LEU A 116 8.99 -8.12 -6.62
C LEU A 116 8.02 -7.15 -7.30
N ALA A 117 7.00 -6.68 -6.58
CA ALA A 117 6.06 -5.70 -7.10
C ALA A 117 6.74 -4.34 -7.38
N LEU A 118 7.64 -3.91 -6.49
CA LEU A 118 8.43 -2.68 -6.67
C LEU A 118 9.39 -2.80 -7.86
N ALA A 119 10.12 -3.91 -7.97
CA ALA A 119 11.04 -4.16 -9.09
C ALA A 119 10.33 -4.09 -10.45
N ARG A 120 9.10 -4.61 -10.55
CA ARG A 120 8.27 -4.54 -11.76
C ARG A 120 7.67 -3.16 -12.01
N GLY A 121 7.37 -2.41 -10.95
CA GLY A 121 6.77 -1.08 -11.04
C GLY A 121 7.73 -0.02 -11.57
N ASP A 122 9.01 -0.11 -11.20
CA ASP A 122 10.05 0.84 -11.63
C ASP A 122 10.77 0.40 -12.91
N ARG A 123 10.25 -0.63 -13.60
CA ARG A 123 10.94 -1.27 -14.72
C ARG A 123 10.84 -0.43 -16.00
N ASP A 124 12.00 -0.08 -16.54
CA ASP A 124 12.15 0.34 -17.93
C ASP A 124 12.30 -0.91 -18.83
N ALA A 125 11.47 -0.99 -19.87
CA ALA A 125 11.40 -2.16 -20.75
C ALA A 125 12.65 -2.34 -21.61
N GLU A 126 13.27 -1.25 -22.06
CA GLU A 126 14.48 -1.31 -22.90
C GLU A 126 15.68 -1.75 -22.07
N TYR A 127 15.88 -1.08 -20.92
CA TYR A 127 16.94 -1.44 -19.97
C TYR A 127 16.80 -2.89 -19.48
N PHE A 128 15.59 -3.35 -19.19
CA PHE A 128 15.38 -4.73 -18.74
C PHE A 128 15.73 -5.76 -19.82
N ALA A 129 15.47 -5.47 -21.10
CA ALA A 129 15.82 -6.36 -22.19
C ALA A 129 17.35 -6.51 -22.33
N GLU A 130 18.09 -5.40 -22.24
CA GLU A 130 19.56 -5.41 -22.24
C GLU A 130 20.14 -6.09 -20.99
N TYR A 131 19.59 -5.79 -19.82
CA TYR A 131 20.02 -6.43 -18.58
C TYR A 131 19.80 -7.94 -18.62
N LYS A 132 18.65 -8.38 -19.15
CA LYS A 132 18.34 -9.80 -19.31
C LYS A 132 19.36 -10.51 -20.20
N THR A 133 19.76 -9.92 -21.33
CA THR A 133 20.75 -10.56 -22.23
C THR A 133 22.12 -10.64 -21.57
N GLN A 134 22.54 -9.59 -20.85
CA GLN A 134 23.79 -9.60 -20.09
C GLN A 134 23.81 -10.67 -19.00
N VAL A 135 22.74 -10.78 -18.21
CA VAL A 135 22.63 -11.78 -17.13
C VAL A 135 22.69 -13.21 -17.69
N LEU A 136 22.02 -13.46 -18.82
CA LEU A 136 22.06 -14.78 -19.46
C LEU A 136 23.45 -15.11 -20.01
N ASP A 137 24.14 -14.17 -20.65
CA ASP A 137 25.53 -14.36 -21.13
C ASP A 137 26.49 -14.63 -19.96
N LEU A 138 26.37 -13.88 -18.86
CA LEU A 138 27.17 -14.11 -17.65
C LEU A 138 26.86 -15.47 -17.00
N ALA A 139 25.60 -15.92 -17.03
CA ALA A 139 25.23 -17.25 -16.57
C ALA A 139 25.82 -18.34 -17.48
N GLU A 140 25.84 -18.16 -18.80
CA GLU A 140 26.48 -19.10 -19.73
C GLU A 140 27.99 -19.21 -19.50
N ARG A 141 28.64 -18.10 -19.14
CA ARG A 141 30.08 -18.06 -18.76
C ARG A 141 30.38 -18.67 -17.39
N GLY A 142 29.36 -19.14 -16.66
CA GLY A 142 29.52 -19.83 -15.38
C GLY A 142 29.72 -18.89 -14.18
N CYS A 143 29.38 -17.61 -14.29
CA CYS A 143 29.42 -16.70 -13.14
C CYS A 143 28.38 -17.14 -12.09
N GLN A 144 28.84 -17.51 -10.88
CA GLN A 144 27.98 -18.11 -9.84
C GLN A 144 26.84 -17.21 -9.38
N GLU A 145 27.06 -15.90 -9.34
CA GLU A 145 26.07 -14.92 -8.86
C GLU A 145 24.83 -14.83 -9.76
N TYR A 146 24.99 -15.14 -11.04
CA TYR A 146 23.94 -15.06 -12.05
C TYR A 146 23.31 -16.41 -12.36
N GLN A 147 23.72 -17.50 -11.70
CA GLN A 147 23.10 -18.80 -11.87
C GLN A 147 21.70 -18.84 -11.23
N PRO A 148 20.73 -19.52 -11.85
CA PRO A 148 19.43 -19.71 -11.22
C PRO A 148 19.56 -20.58 -9.96
N VAL A 149 18.82 -20.25 -8.90
CA VAL A 149 18.77 -21.10 -7.69
C VAL A 149 18.18 -22.49 -7.95
N TRP A 150 17.43 -22.63 -9.04
CA TRP A 150 16.84 -23.89 -9.45
C TRP A 150 16.98 -24.07 -10.96
N SER A 151 17.55 -25.20 -11.36
CA SER A 151 17.55 -25.65 -12.74
C SER A 151 16.63 -26.87 -12.83
N PRO A 152 15.65 -26.89 -13.75
CA PRO A 152 14.88 -28.11 -13.99
C PRO A 152 15.88 -29.21 -14.35
N ARG A 153 15.84 -30.33 -13.62
CA ARG A 153 16.60 -31.52 -14.04
C ARG A 153 16.17 -31.85 -15.47
N LYS A 154 17.13 -31.85 -16.39
CA LYS A 154 16.96 -32.36 -17.75
C LYS A 154 16.45 -33.79 -17.72
#